data_AF-A0A453EKR3-F1
#
_entry.id   AF-A0A453EKR3-F1
#
_cell.length_a   1.000
_cell.length_b   1.000
_cell.length_c   1.000
_cell.angle_alpha   90.00
_cell.angle_beta   90.00
_cell.angle_gamma   90.00
#
_symmetry.space_group_name_H-M   'P 1'
#
loop_
_entity.id
_entity.type
_entity.pdbx_description
1 polymer ?
#
loop_
_entity_poly.entity_id
_entity_poly.type
_entity_poly.pdbx_seq_one_letter_code
_entity_poly.pdbx_strand_id
1 'polypeptide(L)'
;MRLFTNEKTGKAWDQSVMQRNFEVLLVSQFTLYGILKGNKPDFHVAMPPAKAKPFYASLVEKFQKSYKTDSVKDGIFGAMMKVSLVNDGPVTMQVDSPSLQGSGQSSNGDAGLVREGEAAVPDETR
;
A
#
# COMPACT_ATOMS: atom_id res chain seq x y z
N MET A 1 -2.52 8.04 8.12
CA MET A 1 -2.72 8.91 6.93
C MET A 1 -3.30 10.24 7.39
N ARG A 2 -2.81 11.37 6.86
CA ARG A 2 -3.32 12.72 7.20
C ARG A 2 -4.30 13.18 6.13
N LEU A 3 -5.59 13.11 6.44
CA LEU A 3 -6.67 13.39 5.49
C LEU A 3 -7.53 14.58 5.89
N PHE A 4 -7.46 15.00 7.15
CA PHE A 4 -8.38 16.00 7.69
C PHE A 4 -7.67 17.34 7.86
N THR A 5 -8.43 18.41 7.66
CA THR A 5 -8.00 19.77 7.96
C THR A 5 -7.80 19.95 9.45
N ASN A 6 -6.77 20.71 9.82
CA ASN A 6 -6.57 21.15 11.19
C ASN A 6 -7.50 22.33 11.50
N GLU A 7 -8.46 22.14 12.41
CA GLU A 7 -9.46 23.18 12.73
C GLU A 7 -8.85 24.42 13.40
N LYS A 8 -7.70 24.28 14.07
CA LYS A 8 -7.05 25.41 14.76
C LYS A 8 -6.24 26.27 13.80
N THR A 9 -5.55 25.64 12.84
CA THR A 9 -4.64 26.34 11.91
C THR A 9 -5.23 26.56 10.53
N GLY A 10 -6.36 25.91 10.20
CA GLY A 10 -6.95 25.89 8.86
C GLY A 10 -6.17 25.06 7.83
N LYS A 11 -5.06 24.43 8.22
CA LYS A 11 -4.19 23.71 7.29
C LYS A 11 -4.82 22.39 6.83
N ALA A 12 -5.02 22.24 5.52
CA ALA A 12 -5.49 20.99 4.91
C ALA A 12 -4.43 19.87 4.99
N TRP A 13 -4.87 18.61 4.90
CA TRP A 13 -4.00 17.41 4.86
C TRP A 13 -3.05 17.27 6.08
N ASP A 14 -3.51 17.66 7.26
CA ASP A 14 -2.64 17.82 8.43
C ASP A 14 -2.94 16.81 9.54
N GLN A 15 -4.20 16.45 9.72
CA GLN A 15 -4.66 15.60 10.81
C GLN A 15 -5.06 14.21 10.31
N SER A 16 -4.73 13.19 11.10
CA SER A 16 -5.14 11.81 10.89
C SER A 16 -6.43 11.47 11.63
N VAL A 17 -7.01 10.30 11.32
CA VAL A 17 -8.21 9.77 12.01
C VAL A 17 -8.02 9.71 13.53
N MET A 18 -6.81 9.35 13.98
CA MET A 18 -6.48 9.22 15.40
C MET A 18 -6.44 10.59 16.09
N GLN A 19 -5.86 11.60 15.44
CA GLN A 19 -5.76 12.95 16.00
C GLN A 19 -7.13 13.64 16.07
N ARG A 20 -8.03 13.31 15.14
CA ARG A 20 -9.43 13.77 15.13
C ARG A 20 -10.34 12.98 16.07
N ASN A 21 -9.86 11.88 16.65
CA ASN A 21 -10.66 10.95 17.44
C ASN A 21 -11.90 10.44 16.66
N PHE A 22 -11.73 10.19 15.36
CA PHE A 22 -12.78 9.67 14.49
C PHE A 22 -12.80 8.14 14.48
N GLU A 23 -13.85 7.57 13.91
CA GLU A 23 -14.03 6.11 13.79
C GLU A 23 -13.51 5.56 12.46
N VAL A 24 -13.26 4.26 12.43
CA VAL A 24 -12.84 3.49 11.25
C VAL A 24 -13.82 2.35 11.05
N LEU A 25 -14.40 2.24 9.85
CA LEU A 25 -15.18 1.07 9.43
C LEU A 25 -14.36 0.24 8.44
N LEU A 26 -14.08 -1.01 8.79
CA LEU A 26 -13.39 -1.97 7.92
C LEU A 26 -14.41 -2.86 7.23
N VAL A 27 -14.37 -2.95 5.89
CA VAL A 27 -15.22 -3.87 5.11
C VAL A 27 -14.33 -4.71 4.20
N SER A 28 -14.42 -6.03 4.30
CA SER A 28 -13.67 -6.94 3.43
C SER A 28 -14.17 -6.83 1.98
N GLN A 29 -13.29 -6.48 1.03
CA GLN A 29 -13.65 -6.26 -0.37
C GLN A 29 -12.69 -6.97 -1.34
N PHE A 30 -12.95 -8.24 -1.65
CA PHE A 30 -12.09 -9.02 -2.57
C PHE A 30 -12.13 -8.51 -4.01
N THR A 31 -13.20 -7.82 -4.42
CA THR A 31 -13.37 -7.33 -5.79
C THR A 31 -12.40 -6.22 -6.17
N LEU A 32 -11.70 -5.62 -5.21
CA LEU A 32 -10.59 -4.69 -5.48
C LEU A 32 -9.46 -5.36 -6.27
N TYR A 33 -9.34 -6.68 -6.17
CA TYR A 33 -8.42 -7.53 -6.94
C TYR A 33 -9.04 -8.07 -8.24
N GLY A 34 -10.12 -7.45 -8.74
CA GLY A 34 -10.77 -7.84 -9.98
C GLY A 34 -9.96 -7.43 -11.22
N ILE A 35 -9.75 -8.38 -12.13
CA ILE A 35 -9.20 -8.17 -13.47
C ILE A 35 -10.33 -8.40 -14.47
N LEU A 36 -10.46 -7.54 -15.47
CA LEU A 36 -11.47 -7.71 -16.52
C LEU A 36 -10.90 -8.54 -17.68
N LYS A 37 -11.57 -9.66 -18.00
CA LYS A 37 -11.36 -10.43 -19.23
C LYS A 37 -12.51 -10.14 -20.19
N GLY A 38 -12.32 -9.13 -21.04
CA GLY A 38 -13.42 -8.48 -21.75
C GLY A 38 -14.34 -7.78 -20.74
N ASN A 39 -15.64 -8.12 -20.73
CA ASN A 39 -16.62 -7.58 -19.78
C ASN A 39 -16.84 -8.48 -18.55
N LYS A 40 -16.12 -9.61 -18.46
CA LYS A 40 -16.25 -10.55 -17.34
C LYS A 40 -15.20 -10.23 -16.27
N PRO A 41 -15.61 -9.95 -15.03
CA PRO A 41 -14.67 -9.83 -13.93
C PRO A 41 -14.11 -11.21 -13.53
N ASP A 42 -12.82 -11.24 -13.28
CA ASP A 42 -12.04 -12.37 -12.82
C ASP A 42 -11.30 -11.97 -11.54
N PHE A 43 -11.41 -12.79 -10.50
CA PHE A 43 -10.86 -12.50 -9.17
C PHE A 43 -9.79 -13.50 -8.74
N HIS A 44 -9.15 -14.21 -9.68
CA HIS A 44 -8.18 -15.26 -9.38
C HIS A 44 -6.97 -14.80 -8.57
N VAL A 45 -6.64 -13.50 -8.59
CA VAL A 45 -5.53 -12.93 -7.80
C VAL A 45 -5.93 -12.61 -6.35
N ALA A 46 -7.22 -12.63 -6.02
CA ALA A 46 -7.69 -12.45 -4.65
C ALA A 46 -7.38 -13.67 -3.79
N MET A 47 -7.11 -13.46 -2.50
CA MET A 47 -6.88 -14.54 -1.54
C MET A 47 -8.13 -15.43 -1.41
N PRO A 48 -7.99 -16.78 -1.41
CA PRO A 48 -9.13 -17.68 -1.23
C PRO A 48 -9.87 -17.44 0.11
N PRO A 49 -11.21 -17.57 0.17
CA PRO A 49 -12.01 -17.25 1.35
C PRO A 49 -11.55 -17.93 2.65
N ALA A 50 -11.11 -19.19 2.56
CA ALA A 50 -10.64 -19.97 3.70
C ALA A 50 -9.40 -19.36 4.39
N LYS A 51 -8.51 -18.71 3.62
CA LYS A 51 -7.34 -17.99 4.14
C LYS A 51 -7.67 -16.53 4.45
N ALA A 52 -8.53 -15.91 3.63
CA ALA A 52 -8.89 -14.51 3.76
C ALA A 52 -9.69 -14.20 5.03
N LYS A 53 -10.57 -15.11 5.49
CA LYS A 53 -11.35 -14.93 6.73
C LYS A 53 -10.48 -14.76 7.97
N PRO A 54 -9.56 -15.70 8.31
CA PRO A 54 -8.68 -15.52 9.47
C PRO A 54 -7.70 -14.36 9.28
N PHE A 55 -7.25 -14.10 8.05
CA PHE A 55 -6.40 -12.94 7.75
C PHE A 55 -7.13 -11.62 8.07
N TYR A 56 -8.37 -11.45 7.59
CA TYR A 56 -9.19 -10.27 7.86
C TYR A 56 -9.46 -10.09 9.35
N ALA A 57 -9.81 -11.17 10.07
CA ALA A 57 -10.00 -11.11 11.52
C ALA A 57 -8.74 -10.62 12.24
N SER A 58 -7.56 -11.11 11.85
CA SER A 58 -6.28 -10.65 12.41
C SER A 58 -5.97 -9.18 12.07
N LEU A 59 -6.44 -8.69 10.92
CA LEU A 59 -6.29 -7.29 10.51
C LEU A 59 -7.16 -6.38 11.38
N VAL A 60 -8.43 -6.74 11.61
CA VAL A 60 -9.35 -6.01 12.50
C VAL A 60 -8.77 -5.92 13.90
N GLU A 61 -8.26 -7.04 14.44
CA GLU A 61 -7.63 -7.08 15.77
C GLU A 61 -6.40 -6.15 15.86
N LYS A 62 -5.56 -6.14 14.83
CA LYS A 62 -4.41 -5.22 14.78
C LYS A 62 -4.84 -3.75 14.80
N PHE A 63 -5.88 -3.39 14.06
CA PHE A 63 -6.41 -2.02 14.06
C PHE A 63 -6.96 -1.62 15.43
N GLN A 64 -7.74 -2.50 16.06
CA GLN A 64 -8.28 -2.27 17.41
C GLN A 64 -7.17 -2.06 18.44
N LYS A 65 -6.09 -2.88 18.37
CA LYS A 65 -4.91 -2.76 19.25
C LYS A 65 -4.09 -1.50 19.00
N SER A 66 -3.95 -1.07 17.75
CA SER A 66 -3.14 0.09 17.39
C SER A 66 -3.84 1.44 17.56
N TYR A 67 -5.17 1.46 17.74
CA TYR A 67 -5.94 2.70 17.88
C TYR A 67 -6.80 2.71 19.16
N LYS A 68 -8.09 2.38 19.03
CA LYS A 68 -9.06 2.24 20.12
C LYS A 68 -10.06 1.18 19.71
N THR A 69 -10.28 0.18 20.55
CA THR A 69 -11.19 -0.93 20.24
C THR A 69 -12.57 -0.43 19.82
N ASP A 70 -13.13 0.52 20.57
CA ASP A 70 -14.49 1.02 20.32
C ASP A 70 -14.61 1.88 19.06
N SER A 71 -13.51 2.47 18.58
CA SER A 71 -13.49 3.33 17.39
C SER A 71 -13.25 2.55 16.09
N VAL A 72 -13.02 1.24 16.17
CA VAL A 72 -12.84 0.38 14.99
C VAL A 72 -14.03 -0.57 14.90
N LYS A 73 -14.84 -0.37 13.85
CA LYS A 73 -15.99 -1.21 13.50
C LYS A 73 -15.64 -2.06 12.28
N ASP A 74 -16.31 -3.20 12.15
CA ASP A 74 -16.16 -4.09 11.00
C ASP A 74 -17.52 -4.51 10.42
N GLY A 75 -17.48 -4.95 9.16
CA GLY A 75 -18.58 -5.64 8.52
C GLY A 75 -18.58 -7.15 8.82
N ILE A 76 -19.49 -7.88 8.19
CA ILE A 76 -19.53 -9.34 8.30
C ILE A 76 -18.80 -9.96 7.11
N PHE A 77 -17.64 -10.60 7.36
CA PHE A 77 -16.84 -11.22 6.29
C PHE A 77 -17.66 -12.23 5.48
N GLY A 78 -17.66 -12.06 4.15
CA GLY A 78 -18.32 -12.97 3.21
C GLY A 78 -19.85 -12.88 3.17
N ALA A 79 -20.46 -11.97 3.94
CA ALA A 79 -21.89 -11.71 3.87
C ALA A 79 -22.23 -10.71 2.76
N MET A 80 -23.44 -10.84 2.22
CA MET A 80 -24.03 -9.78 1.38
C MET A 80 -24.41 -8.60 2.28
N MET A 81 -23.83 -7.44 2.00
CA MET A 81 -23.99 -6.24 2.83
C MET A 81 -24.53 -5.07 2.01
N LYS A 82 -25.35 -4.24 2.65
CA LYS A 82 -25.70 -2.89 2.16
C LYS A 82 -24.97 -1.89 3.05
N VAL A 83 -23.98 -1.20 2.48
CA VAL A 83 -23.18 -0.20 3.22
C VAL A 83 -23.62 1.19 2.77
N SER A 84 -24.15 1.98 3.71
CA SER A 84 -24.45 3.39 3.48
C SER A 84 -23.22 4.23 3.83
N LEU A 85 -22.74 5.04 2.88
CA LEU A 85 -21.55 5.87 3.04
C LEU A 85 -21.88 7.30 2.63
N VAL A 86 -21.70 8.24 3.55
CA VAL A 86 -21.75 9.68 3.27
C VAL A 86 -20.32 10.18 3.23
N ASN A 87 -19.85 10.55 2.03
CA ASN A 87 -18.49 11.06 1.85
C ASN A 87 -18.46 12.57 2.10
N ASP A 88 -17.85 12.99 3.21
CA ASP A 88 -17.53 14.39 3.48
C ASP A 88 -16.24 14.77 2.72
N GLY A 89 -16.36 15.61 1.69
CA GLY A 89 -15.27 15.92 0.75
C GLY A 89 -15.77 16.00 -0.71
N PRO A 90 -15.73 14.91 -1.51
CA PRO A 90 -15.25 13.55 -1.19
C PRO A 90 -13.72 13.39 -1.35
N VAL A 91 -13.12 12.61 -0.46
CA VAL A 91 -11.70 12.21 -0.53
C VAL A 91 -11.64 10.69 -0.61
N THR A 92 -10.97 10.15 -1.64
CA THR A 92 -10.77 8.70 -1.81
C THR A 92 -9.29 8.41 -2.05
N MET A 93 -8.74 7.44 -1.32
CA MET A 93 -7.33 7.05 -1.40
C MET A 93 -7.24 5.56 -1.70
N GLN A 94 -6.48 5.20 -2.73
CA GLN A 94 -6.10 3.81 -3.00
C GLN A 94 -4.72 3.55 -2.41
N VAL A 95 -4.61 2.50 -1.61
CA VAL A 95 -3.34 2.08 -1.00
C VAL A 95 -3.14 0.62 -1.30
N ASP A 96 -1.96 0.30 -1.82
CA ASP A 96 -1.45 -1.07 -1.88
C ASP A 96 -0.24 -1.19 -0.96
N SER A 97 -0.10 -2.33 -0.30
CA SER A 97 1.09 -2.59 0.50
C SER A 97 2.31 -2.73 -0.42
N PRO A 98 3.48 -2.20 -0.06
CA PRO A 98 4.69 -2.38 -0.88
C PRO A 98 4.92 -3.86 -1.17
N SER A 99 5.02 -4.23 -2.45
CA SER A 99 5.62 -5.50 -2.83
C SER A 99 7.06 -5.48 -2.32
N LEU A 100 7.49 -6.51 -1.59
CA LEU A 100 8.90 -6.71 -1.25
C LEU A 100 9.70 -6.88 -2.55
N GLN A 101 10.07 -5.77 -3.21
CA GLN A 101 11.10 -5.78 -4.22
C GLN A 101 12.43 -5.88 -3.49
N GLY A 102 13.21 -6.90 -3.85
CA GLY A 102 14.34 -7.40 -3.10
C GLY A 102 15.34 -6.33 -2.68
N SER A 103 15.77 -6.41 -1.42
CA SER A 103 17.03 -5.87 -0.97
C SER A 103 18.19 -6.59 -1.69
N GLY A 104 18.79 -5.95 -2.67
CA GLY A 104 20.05 -6.34 -3.34
C GLY A 104 20.17 -5.59 -4.68
N GLN A 105 21.24 -4.90 -5.05
CA GLN A 105 22.61 -4.77 -4.55
C GLN A 105 23.06 -3.32 -4.80
N SER A 106 23.66 -2.67 -3.80
CA SER A 106 24.53 -1.51 -4.04
C SER A 106 25.95 -2.04 -4.22
N SER A 107 26.39 -2.23 -5.46
CA SER A 107 27.82 -2.41 -5.75
C SER A 107 28.50 -1.04 -5.65
N ASN A 108 29.14 -0.79 -4.51
CA ASN A 108 30.22 0.18 -4.42
C ASN A 108 31.35 -0.28 -5.36
N GLY A 109 31.70 0.56 -6.32
CA GLY A 109 32.89 0.43 -7.15
C GLY A 109 33.61 1.77 -7.20
N ASP A 110 34.22 2.15 -6.08
CA ASP A 110 35.25 3.17 -6.02
C ASP A 110 36.59 2.50 -6.36
N ALA A 111 37.24 2.94 -7.43
CA ALA A 111 38.63 2.59 -7.74
C ALA A 111 39.25 3.73 -8.54
N GLY A 112 39.92 4.63 -7.83
CA GLY A 112 40.78 5.66 -8.40
C GLY A 112 42.09 5.10 -8.99
N LEU A 113 42.41 5.58 -10.19
CA LEU A 113 43.68 6.14 -10.66
C LEU A 113 45.03 5.52 -10.20
N VAL A 114 45.81 4.94 -11.12
CA VAL A 114 47.26 5.22 -11.30
C VAL A 114 47.66 5.09 -12.78
N ARG A 115 48.63 5.91 -13.19
CA ARG A 115 49.14 6.22 -14.54
C ARG A 115 50.31 5.33 -15.01
N GLU A 116 50.63 5.53 -16.30
CA GLU A 116 51.96 5.51 -16.96
C GLU A 116 52.52 4.19 -17.51
N GLY A 117 52.95 4.23 -18.78
CA GLY A 117 53.68 3.17 -19.46
C GLY A 117 53.60 3.24 -20.98
N GLU A 118 54.38 4.13 -21.58
CA GLU A 118 54.62 4.35 -23.02
C GLU A 118 55.37 3.17 -23.69
N ALA A 119 54.96 2.77 -24.90
CA ALA A 119 55.85 2.44 -26.04
C ALA A 119 55.05 1.94 -27.26
N ALA A 120 55.17 2.66 -28.37
CA ALA A 120 54.74 2.26 -29.71
C ALA A 120 55.73 1.27 -30.35
N VAL A 121 55.28 0.37 -31.24
CA VAL A 121 55.89 0.05 -32.56
C VAL A 121 54.80 -0.59 -33.47
N PRO A 122 54.77 -0.32 -34.80
CA PRO A 122 53.62 -0.59 -35.67
C PRO A 122 53.82 -1.78 -36.66
N ASP A 123 52.79 -1.95 -37.49
CA ASP A 123 52.82 -2.44 -38.88
C ASP A 123 52.74 -3.95 -39.15
N GLU A 124 51.70 -4.37 -39.88
CA GLU A 124 51.85 -4.97 -41.22
C GLU A 124 50.47 -5.30 -41.83
N THR A 125 50.20 -4.63 -42.97
CA THR A 125 49.56 -5.15 -44.20
C THR A 125 48.76 -6.47 -44.12
N ARG A 126 47.46 -6.44 -44.45
CA ARG A 126 46.90 -6.53 -45.82
C ARG A 126 45.38 -6.41 -45.81
#